data_AF-A0A0D7A2L5-F1
#
_entry.id   AF-A0A0D7A2L5-F1
#
_cell.length_a   1.000
_cell.length_b   1.000
_cell.length_c   1.000
_cell.angle_alpha   90.00
_cell.angle_beta   90.00
_cell.angle_gamma   90.00
#
_symmetry.space_group_name_H-M   'P 1'
#
loop_
_entity.id
_entity.type
_entity.pdbx_description
1 polymer ?
#
loop_
_entity_poly.entity_id
_entity_poly.type
_entity_poly.pdbx_seq_one_letter_code
_entity_poly.pdbx_strand_id
1 'polypeptide(L)' 'QSCIKGHRSSSCSHNDRPLFEVKRKGRPPSQCQRCRELRKSRKYHSKCTCM' A
#
# COMPACT_ATOMS: atom_id res chain seq x y z
N GLN A 1 17.85 18.94 -8.31
CA GLN A 1 17.25 18.62 -7.01
C GLN A 1 16.05 17.73 -7.25
N SER A 2 16.14 16.44 -6.95
CA SER A 2 15.15 15.45 -7.38
C SER A 2 14.04 15.28 -6.35
N CYS A 3 12.89 15.91 -6.57
CA CYS A 3 11.65 15.52 -5.89
C CYS A 3 11.02 14.33 -6.61
N ILE A 4 10.33 13.49 -5.84
CA ILE A 4 9.69 12.21 -6.18
C ILE A 4 10.61 11.03 -6.58
N LYS A 5 11.37 10.52 -5.60
CA LYS A 5 11.54 9.07 -5.38
C LYS A 5 11.78 8.80 -3.90
N GLY A 6 10.77 8.30 -3.18
CA GLY A 6 10.89 7.90 -1.77
C GLY A 6 10.92 9.03 -0.73
N HIS A 7 10.35 10.20 -1.02
CA HIS A 7 10.37 11.34 -0.11
C HIS A 7 9.13 11.37 0.81
N ARG A 8 9.31 11.72 2.08
CA ARG A 8 8.22 11.92 3.06
C ARG A 8 7.76 13.37 2.97
N SER A 9 6.51 13.63 2.56
CA SER A 9 5.93 14.98 2.37
C SER A 9 6.18 15.97 3.52
N SER A 10 6.39 15.47 4.75
CA SER A 10 6.75 16.26 5.94
C SER A 10 8.14 16.92 5.91
N SER A 11 9.01 16.56 4.96
CA SER A 11 10.43 16.95 4.95
C SER A 11 10.86 17.64 3.65
N CYS A 12 9.91 18.14 2.86
CA CYS A 12 10.20 18.86 1.62
C CYS A 12 9.98 20.36 1.85
N SER A 13 11.02 21.16 1.62
CA SER A 13 11.00 22.61 1.86
C SER A 13 10.99 23.41 0.55
N HIS A 14 10.53 22.81 -0.55
CA HIS A 14 10.47 23.51 -1.84
C HIS A 14 9.12 24.21 -2.00
N ASN A 15 9.15 25.54 -2.09
CA ASN A 15 7.98 26.39 -2.32
C ASN A 15 7.74 26.70 -3.82
N ASP A 16 8.64 26.28 -4.70
CA ASP A 16 8.65 26.62 -6.13
C ASP A 16 7.71 25.74 -6.99
N ARG A 17 7.23 24.60 -6.47
CA ARG A 17 6.34 23.69 -7.22
C ARG A 17 5.18 23.16 -6.37
N PRO A 18 4.00 22.92 -6.99
CA PRO A 18 2.86 22.34 -6.30
C PRO A 18 3.17 20.94 -5.77
N LEU A 19 2.87 20.71 -4.50
CA LEU A 19 2.95 19.40 -3.86
C LEU A 19 1.80 18.53 -4.36
N PHE A 20 2.11 17.50 -5.14
CA PHE A 20 1.13 16.48 -5.48
C PHE A 20 1.07 15.43 -4.37
N GLU A 21 -0.12 15.20 -3.82
CA GLU A 21 -0.35 14.09 -2.90
C GLU A 21 -0.26 12.78 -3.68
N VAL A 22 0.90 12.13 -3.62
CA VAL A 22 1.05 10.77 -4.14
C VAL A 22 0.28 9.83 -3.22
N LYS A 23 -0.92 9.43 -3.64
CA LYS A 23 -1.70 8.41 -2.93
C LYS A 23 -0.83 7.17 -2.75
N ARG A 24 -0.66 6.72 -1.50
CA ARG A 24 0.11 5.51 -1.24
C ARG A 24 -0.58 4.36 -1.96
N LYS A 25 0.12 3.75 -2.93
CA LYS A 25 -0.29 2.46 -3.48
C LYS A 25 -0.29 1.49 -2.30
N GLY A 26 -1.49 1.12 -1.84
CA GLY A 26 -1.64 0.20 -0.72
C GLY A 26 -0.86 -1.09 -0.99
N ARG A 27 -0.42 -1.76 0.08
CA ARG A 27 0.23 -3.06 -0.07
C ARG A 27 -0.77 -3.99 -0.81
N PRO A 28 -0.37 -4.65 -1.91
CA PRO A 28 -1.23 -5.63 -2.54
C PRO A 28 -1.60 -6.71 -1.52
N PRO A 29 -2.83 -7.26 -1.58
CA PRO A 29 -3.25 -8.30 -0.66
C PRO A 29 -2.33 -9.52 -0.80
N SER A 30 -1.85 -10.04 0.32
CA SER A 30 -0.98 -11.24 0.36
C SER A 30 -1.75 -12.56 0.23
N GLN A 31 -3.08 -12.50 0.14
CA GLN A 31 -3.96 -13.66 0.05
C GLN A 31 -4.90 -13.50 -1.15
N CYS A 32 -5.20 -14.61 -1.83
CA CYS A 32 -6.23 -14.62 -2.87
C CYS A 32 -7.61 -14.29 -2.27
N GLN A 33 -8.56 -13.93 -3.13
CA GLN A 33 -9.92 -13.54 -2.71
C GLN A 33 -10.59 -14.63 -1.86
N ARG A 34 -10.51 -15.89 -2.30
CA ARG A 34 -11.14 -17.02 -1.61
C ARG A 34 -10.57 -17.24 -0.20
N CYS A 35 -9.26 -17.20 -0.02
CA CYS A 35 -8.64 -17.32 1.31
C CYS A 35 -9.01 -16.15 2.22
N ARG A 36 -9.13 -14.94 1.65
CA ARG A 36 -9.58 -13.75 2.39
C ARG A 36 -11.01 -13.89 2.89
N GLU A 37 -11.90 -14.40 2.04
CA GLU A 37 -13.30 -14.66 2.38
C GLU A 37 -13.42 -15.74 3.47
N LEU A 38 -12.65 -16.83 3.38
CA LEU A 38 -12.62 -17.87 4.41
C LEU A 38 -12.14 -17.34 5.76
N ARG A 39 -11.15 -16.42 5.75
CA ARG A 39 -10.71 -15.75 6.97
C ARG A 39 -11.81 -14.89 7.58
N LYS A 40 -12.51 -14.09 6.77
CA LYS A 40 -13.58 -13.19 7.23
C LYS A 40 -14.81 -13.97 7.73
N SER A 41 -15.22 -14.98 6.99
CA SER A 41 -16.46 -15.73 7.27
C SER A 41 -16.28 -16.81 8.34
N ARG A 42 -15.13 -17.49 8.36
CA ARG A 42 -14.92 -18.69 9.18
C ARG A 42 -13.77 -18.56 10.18
N LYS A 43 -13.15 -17.38 10.31
CA LYS A 43 -11.95 -17.14 11.14
C LYS A 43 -10.83 -18.15 10.82
N TYR A 44 -10.73 -18.56 9.57
CA TYR A 44 -9.74 -19.52 9.13
C TYR A 44 -8.38 -18.84 8.89
N HIS A 45 -7.40 -19.13 9.75
CA HIS A 45 -6.07 -18.50 9.75
C HIS A 45 -5.01 -19.47 9.20
N SER A 46 -4.93 -19.60 7.88
CA SER A 46 -3.86 -20.35 7.22
C SER A 46 -3.07 -19.48 6.23
N LYS A 47 -1.86 -19.93 5.90
CA LYS A 47 -1.04 -19.33 4.84
C LYS A 47 -1.75 -19.58 3.51
N CYS A 48 -1.87 -18.54 2.67
CA CYS A 48 -2.40 -18.72 1.32
C CYS A 48 -1.32 -19.40 0.47
N THR A 49 -1.59 -20.61 0.02
CA THR A 49 -0.73 -21.43 -0.86
C THR A 49 -1.42 -21.73 -2.20
N CYS A 50 -2.37 -20.87 -2.59
CA CYS A 50 -3.08 -21.01 -3.86
C CYS A 50 -2.10 -20.77 -5.01
N MET A 51 -2.17 -21.63 -6.02
CA MET A 51 -1.47 -21.50 -7.31
C MET A 51 -2.28 -20.61 -8.25
#